data_AF-A0A920PJN9-F1
#
_entry.id   AF-A0A920PJN9-F1
#
_cell.length_a   1.000
_cell.length_b   1.000
_cell.length_c   1.000
_cell.angle_alpha   90.00
_cell.angle_beta   90.00
_cell.angle_gamma   90.00
#
_symmetry.space_group_name_H-M   'P 1'
#
loop_
_entity.id
_entity.type
_entity.pdbx_description
1 polymer ?
#
loop_
_entity_poly.entity_id
_entity_poly.type
_entity_poly.pdbx_seq_one_letter_code
_entity_poly.pdbx_strand_id
1 'polypeptide(L)'
;MSFENYLPLVDSDQTAALADQEYREHQARFPKQKRRDRLWELPKAVYCSVIGTCVTLEELRKISQKDKSHNYESLCDYELHKAFVSAARNKRNSLARDLQRLLEKKFQIIIRRFRDYSAGMLDDAWEEAVAAGDISGTYWALLTHPSTPNDLLDRIFGDIHMLSHISGASLRTDVRQIGRLTSRVRTLEDEIKKVRSASSNYTAKRVNEVNETGRKLKFSQDINRSLNEKLNRFEKRLNSGKYVQKEVDRLTRDLAVTRIQKERLSVKLRII
;
A
#
# COMPACT_ATOMS: atom_id res chain seq x y z
N MET A 1 9.43 -25.56 3.29
CA MET A 1 8.97 -26.70 2.48
C MET A 1 8.54 -26.14 1.14
N SER A 2 9.36 -26.35 0.11
CA SER A 2 9.18 -25.78 -1.23
C SER A 2 8.00 -26.44 -1.94
N PHE A 3 7.19 -25.60 -2.61
CA PHE A 3 6.05 -25.97 -3.44
C PHE A 3 6.49 -26.53 -4.81
N GLU A 4 7.60 -27.26 -4.87
CA GLU A 4 8.24 -27.66 -6.13
C GLU A 4 8.00 -29.13 -6.53
N ASN A 5 7.38 -29.95 -5.69
CA ASN A 5 7.38 -31.41 -5.88
C ASN A 5 6.01 -32.10 -6.05
N TYR A 6 5.00 -31.42 -6.59
CA TYR A 6 3.74 -32.09 -6.96
C TYR A 6 3.08 -31.50 -8.21
N LEU A 7 3.71 -31.68 -9.37
CA LEU A 7 2.99 -31.86 -10.63
C LEU A 7 3.92 -32.66 -11.55
N PRO A 8 3.46 -33.79 -12.13
CA PRO A 8 4.22 -34.40 -13.21
C PRO A 8 4.37 -33.35 -14.31
N LEU A 9 5.61 -33.04 -14.69
CA LEU A 9 5.96 -32.28 -15.88
C LEU A 9 5.45 -33.05 -17.10
N VAL A 10 4.15 -32.95 -17.36
CA VAL A 10 3.62 -33.22 -18.70
C VAL A 10 4.14 -32.06 -19.52
N ASP A 11 5.03 -32.36 -20.45
CA ASP A 11 5.68 -31.41 -21.33
C ASP A 11 4.60 -30.53 -21.98
N SER A 12 4.54 -29.25 -21.58
CA SER A 12 3.45 -28.34 -21.99
C SER A 12 3.36 -28.23 -23.51
N ASP A 13 4.51 -28.37 -24.17
CA ASP A 13 4.65 -28.34 -25.62
C ASP A 13 4.01 -29.57 -26.29
N GLN A 14 4.07 -30.75 -25.66
CA GLN A 14 3.39 -31.95 -26.17
C GLN A 14 1.87 -31.85 -26.03
N THR A 15 1.39 -31.31 -24.90
CA THR A 15 -0.06 -31.08 -24.72
C THR A 15 -0.59 -30.01 -25.67
N ALA A 16 0.22 -28.99 -25.97
CA ALA A 16 -0.12 -27.94 -26.92
C ALA A 16 -0.15 -28.49 -28.36
N ALA A 17 0.86 -29.27 -28.75
CA ALA A 17 0.90 -29.90 -30.07
C ALA A 17 -0.28 -30.85 -30.31
N LEU A 18 -0.67 -31.64 -29.30
CA LEU A 18 -1.85 -32.50 -29.37
C LEU A 18 -3.15 -31.68 -29.47
N ALA A 19 -3.25 -30.57 -28.74
CA ALA A 19 -4.42 -29.68 -28.83
C ALA A 19 -4.52 -28.99 -30.20
N ASP A 20 -3.40 -28.55 -30.78
CA ASP A 20 -3.33 -27.96 -32.13
C ASP A 20 -3.71 -28.97 -33.21
N GLN A 21 -3.21 -30.21 -33.08
CA GLN A 21 -3.59 -31.31 -33.97
C GLN A 21 -5.09 -31.63 -33.88
N GLU A 22 -5.64 -31.81 -32.68
CA GLU A 22 -7.07 -32.06 -32.49
C GLU A 22 -7.94 -30.90 -33.01
N TYR A 23 -7.45 -29.66 -32.89
CA TYR A 23 -8.12 -28.46 -33.38
C TYR A 23 -8.26 -28.48 -34.91
N ARG A 24 -7.15 -28.71 -35.62
CA ARG A 24 -7.13 -28.81 -37.08
C ARG A 24 -7.95 -29.98 -37.60
N GLU A 25 -7.87 -31.14 -36.93
CA GLU A 25 -8.70 -32.30 -37.28
C GLU A 25 -10.21 -32.02 -37.12
N HIS A 26 -10.62 -31.28 -36.09
CA HIS A 26 -12.01 -30.90 -35.90
C HIS A 26 -12.50 -30.00 -37.04
N GLN A 27 -11.72 -28.98 -37.41
CA GLN A 27 -12.08 -28.09 -38.51
C GLN A 27 -12.24 -28.83 -39.84
N ALA A 28 -11.40 -29.84 -40.10
CA ALA A 28 -11.50 -30.67 -41.29
C ALA A 28 -12.75 -31.57 -41.29
N ARG A 29 -13.19 -32.08 -40.12
CA ARG A 29 -14.33 -33.00 -39.98
C ARG A 29 -15.69 -32.30 -39.97
N PHE A 30 -15.76 -31.04 -39.54
CA PHE A 30 -17.02 -30.31 -39.37
C PHE A 30 -17.04 -29.06 -40.28
N PRO A 31 -17.59 -29.17 -41.50
CA PRO A 31 -17.62 -28.05 -42.44
C PRO A 31 -18.50 -26.91 -41.91
N LYS A 32 -18.09 -25.67 -42.23
CA LYS A 32 -18.74 -24.45 -41.74
C LYS A 32 -20.21 -24.36 -42.14
N GLN A 33 -21.04 -24.00 -41.17
CA GLN A 33 -22.47 -23.80 -41.38
C GLN A 33 -22.75 -22.37 -41.86
N LYS A 34 -23.87 -22.14 -42.55
CA LYS A 34 -24.34 -20.78 -42.93
C LYS A 34 -24.76 -19.91 -41.74
N ARG A 35 -24.63 -20.42 -40.51
CA ARG A 35 -25.00 -19.75 -39.27
C ARG A 35 -23.80 -19.72 -38.34
N ARG A 36 -23.87 -18.86 -37.33
CA ARG A 36 -22.88 -18.87 -36.26
C ARG A 36 -22.90 -20.20 -35.49
N ASP A 37 -21.71 -20.66 -35.15
CA ASP A 37 -21.52 -21.83 -34.30
C ASP A 37 -21.93 -21.52 -32.86
N ARG A 38 -22.46 -22.54 -32.19
CA ARG A 38 -22.72 -22.52 -30.75
C ARG A 38 -21.46 -22.95 -30.00
N LEU A 39 -21.38 -22.58 -28.73
CA LEU A 39 -20.29 -22.94 -27.83
C LEU A 39 -19.96 -24.44 -27.91
N TRP A 40 -20.95 -25.31 -27.75
CA TRP A 40 -20.77 -26.78 -27.79
C TRP A 40 -20.46 -27.36 -29.18
N GLU A 41 -20.46 -26.54 -30.24
CA GLU A 41 -20.07 -26.93 -31.61
C GLU A 41 -18.61 -26.60 -31.90
N LEU A 42 -17.95 -25.83 -31.03
CA LEU A 42 -16.56 -25.47 -31.17
C LEU A 42 -15.62 -26.64 -30.82
N PRO A 43 -14.38 -26.65 -31.35
CA PRO A 43 -13.37 -27.64 -30.99
C PRO A 43 -13.05 -27.69 -29.49
N LYS A 44 -12.58 -28.84 -29.00
CA LYS A 44 -12.26 -29.00 -27.58
C LYS A 44 -11.15 -28.08 -27.09
N ALA A 45 -10.15 -27.85 -27.93
CA ALA A 45 -8.98 -27.03 -27.62
C ALA A 45 -9.35 -25.58 -27.25
N VAL A 46 -10.47 -25.05 -27.77
CA VAL A 46 -10.85 -23.64 -27.54
C VAL A 46 -11.67 -23.39 -26.28
N TYR A 47 -12.20 -24.42 -25.61
CA TYR A 47 -13.07 -24.17 -24.45
C TYR A 47 -12.34 -23.47 -23.31
N CYS A 48 -11.10 -23.88 -23.03
CA CYS A 48 -10.28 -23.26 -22.00
C CYS A 48 -10.03 -21.78 -22.32
N SER A 49 -9.64 -21.47 -23.55
CA SER A 49 -9.34 -20.10 -23.98
C SER A 49 -10.60 -19.22 -24.06
N VAL A 50 -11.73 -19.75 -24.57
CA VAL A 50 -13.00 -19.02 -24.57
C VAL A 50 -13.44 -18.71 -23.14
N ILE A 51 -13.42 -19.70 -22.23
CA ILE A 51 -13.86 -19.47 -20.86
C ILE A 51 -12.88 -18.55 -20.13
N GLY A 52 -11.57 -18.73 -20.31
CA GLY A 52 -10.54 -17.93 -19.65
C GLY A 52 -10.47 -16.48 -20.13
N THR A 53 -10.73 -16.24 -21.42
CA THR A 53 -10.60 -14.89 -22.02
C THR A 53 -11.93 -14.14 -22.06
N CYS A 54 -13.05 -14.83 -22.30
CA CYS A 54 -14.34 -14.17 -22.53
C CYS A 54 -15.23 -14.08 -21.29
N VAL A 55 -14.97 -14.91 -20.27
CA VAL A 55 -15.82 -15.03 -19.08
C VAL A 55 -15.02 -14.83 -17.82
N THR A 56 -15.45 -13.88 -17.00
CA THR A 56 -14.81 -13.61 -15.70
C THR A 56 -15.17 -14.68 -14.67
N LEU A 57 -14.33 -14.86 -13.66
CA LEU A 57 -14.60 -15.78 -12.55
C LEU A 57 -15.89 -15.40 -11.80
N GLU A 58 -16.18 -14.10 -11.67
CA GLU A 58 -17.43 -13.63 -11.07
C GLU A 58 -18.66 -14.05 -11.89
N GLU A 59 -18.59 -13.95 -13.22
CA GLU A 59 -19.66 -14.43 -14.10
C GLU A 59 -19.83 -15.95 -14.01
N LEU A 60 -18.75 -16.72 -13.91
CA LEU A 60 -18.82 -18.17 -13.67
C LEU A 60 -19.51 -18.48 -12.34
N ARG A 61 -19.12 -17.81 -11.25
CA ARG A 61 -19.74 -17.96 -9.93
C ARG A 61 -21.22 -17.60 -9.95
N LYS A 62 -21.60 -16.54 -10.68
CA LYS A 62 -22.99 -16.13 -10.84
C LYS A 62 -23.83 -17.13 -11.63
N ILE A 63 -23.26 -17.75 -12.65
CA ILE A 63 -23.94 -18.83 -13.39
C ILE A 63 -24.09 -20.05 -12.49
N SER A 64 -23.04 -20.43 -11.75
CA SER A 64 -23.04 -21.64 -10.93
C SER A 64 -24.04 -21.60 -9.78
N GLN A 65 -24.33 -20.41 -9.21
CA GLN A 65 -25.38 -20.22 -8.20
C GLN A 65 -26.78 -20.63 -8.67
N LYS A 66 -27.03 -20.66 -9.99
CA LYS A 66 -28.33 -21.06 -10.55
C LYS A 66 -28.48 -22.58 -10.65
N ASP A 67 -27.36 -23.31 -10.63
CA ASP A 67 -27.35 -24.77 -10.71
C ASP A 67 -27.28 -25.36 -9.30
N LYS A 68 -28.43 -25.80 -8.80
CA LYS A 68 -28.56 -26.41 -7.47
C LYS A 68 -28.10 -27.88 -7.41
N SER A 69 -27.68 -28.46 -8.53
CA SER A 69 -27.32 -29.88 -8.59
C SER A 69 -25.92 -30.19 -8.03
N HIS A 70 -25.06 -29.18 -7.90
CA HIS A 70 -23.69 -29.32 -7.40
C HIS A 70 -23.33 -28.13 -6.50
N ASN A 71 -22.47 -28.38 -5.51
CA ASN A 71 -21.94 -27.32 -4.65
C ASN A 71 -20.72 -26.65 -5.31
N TYR A 72 -20.97 -25.66 -6.17
CA TYR A 72 -19.89 -24.90 -6.80
C TYR A 72 -19.25 -23.85 -5.89
N GLU A 73 -19.90 -23.48 -4.78
CA GLU A 73 -19.41 -22.42 -3.88
C GLU A 73 -18.10 -22.81 -3.19
N SER A 74 -17.93 -24.10 -2.90
CA SER A 74 -16.72 -24.63 -2.28
C SER A 74 -15.55 -24.84 -3.25
N LEU A 75 -15.75 -24.65 -4.56
CA LEU A 75 -14.69 -24.86 -5.55
C LEU A 75 -13.71 -23.69 -5.60
N CYS A 76 -12.42 -24.01 -5.69
CA CYS A 76 -11.43 -23.00 -6.04
C CYS A 76 -11.58 -22.57 -7.51
N ASP A 77 -10.98 -21.45 -7.89
CA ASP A 77 -11.17 -20.86 -9.22
C ASP A 77 -10.76 -21.81 -10.37
N TYR A 78 -9.71 -22.61 -10.17
CA TYR A 78 -9.28 -23.61 -11.14
C TYR A 78 -10.29 -24.76 -11.31
N GLU A 79 -10.83 -25.27 -10.21
CA GLU A 79 -11.85 -26.33 -10.24
C GLU A 79 -13.14 -25.84 -10.87
N LEU A 80 -13.55 -24.61 -10.54
CA LEU A 80 -14.69 -23.95 -11.16
C LEU A 80 -14.50 -23.82 -12.67
N HIS A 81 -13.34 -23.30 -13.10
CA HIS A 81 -13.00 -23.19 -14.52
C HIS A 81 -13.07 -24.55 -15.23
N LYS A 82 -12.45 -25.59 -14.66
CA LYS A 82 -12.49 -26.95 -15.22
C LYS A 82 -13.91 -27.50 -15.33
N ALA A 83 -14.76 -27.25 -14.34
CA ALA A 83 -16.16 -27.68 -14.37
C ALA A 83 -16.91 -27.02 -15.55
N PHE A 84 -16.72 -25.73 -15.78
CA PHE A 84 -17.32 -25.02 -16.92
C PHE A 84 -16.76 -25.47 -18.27
N VAL A 85 -15.44 -25.71 -18.37
CA VAL A 85 -14.80 -26.28 -19.59
C VAL A 85 -15.40 -27.64 -19.93
N SER A 86 -15.58 -28.50 -18.92
CA SER A 86 -16.22 -29.81 -19.10
C SER A 86 -17.68 -29.67 -19.55
N ALA A 87 -18.43 -28.78 -18.90
CA ALA A 87 -19.85 -28.54 -19.20
C ALA A 87 -20.08 -27.99 -20.62
N ALA A 88 -19.22 -27.08 -21.08
CA ALA A 88 -19.34 -26.39 -22.38
C ALA A 88 -19.48 -27.32 -23.58
N ARG A 89 -18.99 -28.56 -23.46
CA ARG A 89 -19.00 -29.62 -24.48
C ARG A 89 -20.38 -30.16 -24.82
N ASN A 90 -21.37 -29.95 -23.94
CA ASN A 90 -22.65 -30.66 -24.02
C ASN A 90 -23.83 -29.69 -24.00
N LYS A 91 -24.54 -29.58 -25.13
CA LYS A 91 -25.74 -28.75 -25.27
C LYS A 91 -26.87 -29.07 -24.27
N ARG A 92 -26.90 -30.29 -23.71
CA ARG A 92 -27.90 -30.69 -22.71
C ARG A 92 -27.57 -30.14 -21.31
N ASN A 93 -26.33 -29.76 -21.06
CA ASN A 93 -25.91 -29.17 -19.80
C ASN A 93 -26.49 -27.75 -19.65
N SER A 94 -27.02 -27.41 -18.46
CA SER A 94 -27.54 -26.08 -18.15
C SER A 94 -26.47 -25.00 -18.21
N LEU A 95 -25.29 -25.26 -17.60
CA LEU A 95 -24.17 -24.33 -17.57
C LEU A 95 -23.70 -23.95 -18.98
N ALA A 96 -23.64 -24.93 -19.90
CA ALA A 96 -23.29 -24.66 -21.30
C ALA A 96 -24.28 -23.70 -21.98
N ARG A 97 -25.58 -23.87 -21.71
CA ARG A 97 -26.64 -22.99 -22.25
C ARG A 97 -26.62 -21.62 -21.58
N ASP A 98 -26.28 -21.53 -20.30
CA ASP A 98 -26.12 -20.26 -19.59
C ASP A 98 -24.87 -19.50 -20.09
N LEU A 99 -23.75 -20.19 -20.32
CA LEU A 99 -22.56 -19.63 -20.94
C LEU A 99 -22.85 -19.10 -22.34
N GLN A 100 -23.50 -19.89 -23.19
CA GLN A 100 -23.92 -19.43 -24.53
C GLN A 100 -24.74 -18.14 -24.42
N ARG A 101 -25.75 -18.11 -23.54
CA ARG A 101 -26.60 -16.93 -23.35
C ARG A 101 -25.81 -15.73 -22.84
N LEU A 102 -24.85 -15.93 -21.94
CA LEU A 102 -23.97 -14.89 -21.45
C LEU A 102 -23.13 -14.30 -22.59
N LEU A 103 -22.41 -15.14 -23.33
CA LEU A 103 -21.51 -14.71 -24.41
C LEU A 103 -22.27 -13.96 -25.51
N GLU A 104 -23.42 -14.48 -25.94
CA GLU A 104 -24.27 -13.82 -26.94
C GLU A 104 -24.79 -12.46 -26.47
N LYS A 105 -25.18 -12.34 -25.19
CA LYS A 105 -25.66 -11.08 -24.63
C LYS A 105 -24.53 -10.07 -24.44
N LYS A 106 -23.41 -10.52 -23.87
CA LYS A 106 -22.24 -9.71 -23.51
C LYS A 106 -21.62 -9.09 -24.76
N PHE A 107 -21.50 -9.87 -25.83
CA PHE A 107 -20.85 -9.45 -27.07
C PHE A 107 -21.83 -9.14 -28.21
N GLN A 108 -23.10 -8.89 -27.89
CA GLN A 108 -24.14 -8.64 -28.92
C GLN A 108 -23.79 -7.51 -29.89
N ILE A 109 -23.08 -6.47 -29.43
CA ILE A 109 -22.75 -5.30 -30.25
C ILE A 109 -21.73 -5.69 -31.33
N ILE A 110 -20.63 -6.34 -30.93
CA ILE A 110 -19.59 -6.75 -31.87
C ILE A 110 -20.06 -7.89 -32.79
N ILE A 111 -20.88 -8.82 -32.27
CA ILE A 111 -21.52 -9.86 -33.08
C ILE A 111 -22.39 -9.22 -34.19
N ARG A 112 -23.15 -8.17 -33.86
CA ARG A 112 -23.96 -7.45 -34.86
C ARG A 112 -23.10 -6.69 -35.85
N ARG A 113 -22.01 -6.05 -35.38
CA ARG A 113 -21.05 -5.33 -36.25
C ARG A 113 -20.46 -6.27 -37.29
N PHE A 114 -20.05 -7.47 -36.90
CA PHE A 114 -19.35 -8.41 -37.78
C PHE A 114 -20.27 -9.24 -38.68
N ARG A 115 -21.60 -9.15 -38.50
CA ARG A 115 -22.57 -10.04 -39.15
C ARG A 115 -22.36 -10.21 -40.66
N ASP A 116 -22.05 -9.12 -41.35
CA ASP A 116 -21.93 -9.07 -42.81
C ASP A 116 -20.46 -8.89 -43.26
N TYR A 117 -19.50 -9.11 -42.36
CA TYR A 117 -18.07 -8.98 -42.67
C TYR A 117 -17.60 -10.11 -43.59
N SER A 118 -16.79 -9.73 -44.58
CA SER A 118 -16.03 -10.67 -45.40
C SER A 118 -14.83 -11.24 -44.63
N ALA A 119 -14.23 -12.30 -45.15
CA ALA A 119 -13.02 -12.91 -44.56
C ALA A 119 -11.89 -11.88 -44.31
N GLY A 120 -11.63 -10.97 -45.25
CA GLY A 120 -10.60 -9.94 -45.09
C GLY A 120 -10.94 -8.94 -43.98
N MET A 121 -12.21 -8.51 -43.89
CA MET A 121 -12.66 -7.59 -42.83
C MET A 121 -12.58 -8.22 -41.43
N LEU A 122 -12.73 -9.54 -41.33
CA LEU A 122 -12.59 -10.28 -40.07
C LEU A 122 -11.12 -10.35 -39.62
N ASP A 123 -10.18 -10.47 -40.55
CA ASP A 123 -8.74 -10.43 -40.27
C ASP A 123 -8.31 -9.05 -39.77
N ASP A 124 -8.70 -7.98 -40.48
CA ASP A 124 -8.43 -6.59 -40.07
C ASP A 124 -9.01 -6.30 -38.67
N ALA A 125 -10.22 -6.81 -38.39
CA ALA A 125 -10.88 -6.63 -37.10
C ALA A 125 -10.14 -7.34 -35.95
N TRP A 126 -9.44 -8.45 -36.23
CA TRP A 126 -8.61 -9.09 -35.23
C TRP A 126 -7.38 -8.24 -34.90
N GLU A 127 -6.68 -7.74 -35.92
CA GLU A 127 -5.52 -6.86 -35.73
C GLU A 127 -5.89 -5.60 -34.93
N GLU A 128 -7.02 -4.97 -35.27
CA GLU A 128 -7.54 -3.80 -34.54
C GLU A 128 -7.79 -4.13 -33.06
N ALA A 129 -8.40 -5.28 -32.78
CA ALA A 129 -8.70 -5.71 -31.42
C ALA A 129 -7.45 -6.03 -30.59
N VAL A 130 -6.45 -6.67 -31.20
CA VAL A 130 -5.15 -6.94 -30.56
C VAL A 130 -4.44 -5.63 -30.23
N ALA A 131 -4.41 -4.68 -31.17
CA ALA A 131 -3.80 -3.37 -30.95
C ALA A 131 -4.52 -2.54 -29.88
N ALA A 132 -5.84 -2.62 -29.81
CA ALA A 132 -6.66 -1.92 -28.82
C ALA A 132 -6.71 -2.61 -27.45
N GLY A 133 -6.33 -3.88 -27.36
CA GLY A 133 -6.45 -4.69 -26.15
C GLY A 133 -7.88 -5.15 -25.81
N ASP A 134 -8.86 -4.89 -26.67
CA ASP A 134 -10.26 -5.32 -26.50
C ASP A 134 -10.53 -6.63 -27.26
N ILE A 135 -9.95 -7.71 -26.74
CA ILE A 135 -9.83 -8.97 -27.48
C ILE A 135 -11.03 -9.90 -27.24
N SER A 136 -11.62 -9.90 -26.05
CA SER A 136 -12.61 -10.91 -25.62
C SER A 136 -13.83 -10.99 -26.52
N GLY A 137 -14.37 -9.84 -26.94
CA GLY A 137 -15.56 -9.80 -27.80
C GLY A 137 -15.26 -10.20 -29.23
N THR A 138 -14.15 -9.71 -29.77
CA THR A 138 -13.67 -10.02 -31.13
C THR A 138 -13.37 -11.50 -31.24
N TYR A 139 -12.68 -12.08 -30.26
CA TYR A 139 -12.36 -13.50 -30.24
C TYR A 139 -13.62 -14.39 -30.31
N TRP A 140 -14.63 -14.12 -29.46
CA TRP A 140 -15.89 -14.87 -29.51
C TRP A 140 -16.63 -14.68 -30.85
N ALA A 141 -16.67 -13.45 -31.36
CA ALA A 141 -17.34 -13.16 -32.61
C ALA A 141 -16.68 -13.91 -33.77
N LEU A 142 -15.35 -13.87 -33.91
CA LEU A 142 -14.60 -14.53 -34.96
C LEU A 142 -14.66 -16.06 -34.88
N LEU A 143 -14.48 -16.63 -33.68
CA LEU A 143 -14.54 -18.09 -33.48
C LEU A 143 -15.85 -18.70 -33.95
N THR A 144 -16.95 -17.96 -33.81
CA THR A 144 -18.29 -18.44 -34.11
C THR A 144 -18.81 -17.94 -35.45
N HIS A 145 -18.07 -17.08 -36.17
CA HIS A 145 -18.57 -16.45 -37.39
C HIS A 145 -18.51 -17.42 -38.59
N PRO A 146 -19.59 -17.52 -39.40
CA PRO A 146 -19.67 -18.48 -40.51
C PRO A 146 -18.63 -18.22 -41.61
N SER A 147 -18.20 -16.96 -41.79
CA SER A 147 -17.25 -16.57 -42.84
C SER A 147 -15.78 -16.54 -42.41
N THR A 148 -15.44 -16.87 -41.16
CA THR A 148 -14.03 -16.86 -40.71
C THR A 148 -13.26 -17.97 -41.43
N PRO A 149 -12.13 -17.73 -42.09
CA PRO A 149 -11.32 -18.81 -42.64
C PRO A 149 -10.68 -19.67 -41.55
N ASN A 150 -10.36 -20.93 -41.87
CA ASN A 150 -9.68 -21.83 -40.93
C ASN A 150 -8.29 -21.31 -40.55
N ASP A 151 -7.53 -20.76 -41.50
CA ASP A 151 -6.21 -20.17 -41.23
C ASP A 151 -6.29 -19.00 -40.24
N LEU A 152 -7.35 -18.19 -40.32
CA LEU A 152 -7.60 -17.12 -39.34
C LEU A 152 -7.98 -17.70 -37.97
N LEU A 153 -8.79 -18.76 -37.93
CA LEU A 153 -9.15 -19.43 -36.68
C LEU A 153 -7.92 -20.01 -35.96
N ASP A 154 -7.01 -20.64 -36.70
CA ASP A 154 -5.73 -21.15 -36.18
C ASP A 154 -4.87 -20.00 -35.61
N ARG A 155 -4.77 -18.89 -36.35
CA ARG A 155 -4.02 -17.70 -35.94
C ARG A 155 -4.57 -17.08 -34.66
N ILE A 156 -5.87 -16.77 -34.60
CA ILE A 156 -6.47 -16.14 -33.41
C ILE A 156 -6.38 -17.04 -32.17
N PHE A 157 -6.45 -18.36 -32.36
CA PHE A 157 -6.27 -19.32 -31.27
C PHE A 157 -4.83 -19.30 -30.75
N GLY A 158 -3.84 -19.29 -31.65
CA GLY A 158 -2.42 -19.17 -31.33
C GLY A 158 -2.11 -17.86 -30.59
N ASP A 159 -2.66 -16.74 -31.07
CA ASP A 159 -2.48 -15.43 -30.45
C ASP A 159 -3.01 -15.39 -29.00
N ILE A 160 -4.23 -15.91 -28.76
CA ILE A 160 -4.80 -16.01 -27.41
C ILE A 160 -3.99 -16.95 -26.50
N HIS A 161 -3.50 -18.06 -27.05
CA HIS A 161 -2.65 -18.98 -26.33
C HIS A 161 -1.35 -18.29 -25.86
N MET A 162 -0.67 -17.58 -26.76
CA MET A 162 0.55 -16.85 -26.44
C MET A 162 0.28 -15.70 -25.47
N LEU A 163 -0.81 -14.95 -25.64
CA LEU A 163 -1.22 -13.90 -24.70
C LEU A 163 -1.44 -14.45 -23.29
N SER A 164 -2.01 -15.65 -23.17
CA SER A 164 -2.20 -16.31 -21.88
C SER A 164 -0.85 -16.66 -21.22
N HIS A 165 0.12 -17.15 -22.01
CA HIS A 165 1.47 -17.41 -21.53
C HIS A 165 2.20 -16.14 -21.08
N ILE A 166 2.16 -15.08 -21.90
CA ILE A 166 2.79 -13.79 -21.61
C ILE A 166 2.17 -13.17 -20.36
N SER A 167 0.84 -13.12 -20.28
CA SER A 167 0.12 -12.60 -19.11
C SER A 167 0.51 -13.36 -17.84
N GLY A 168 0.62 -14.68 -17.92
CA GLY A 168 1.11 -15.50 -16.82
C GLY A 168 2.55 -15.18 -16.42
N ALA A 169 3.45 -14.94 -17.38
CA ALA A 169 4.84 -14.57 -17.11
C ALA A 169 4.98 -13.19 -16.47
N SER A 170 4.24 -12.20 -16.98
CA SER A 170 4.16 -10.85 -16.42
C SER A 170 3.60 -10.88 -15.00
N LEU A 171 2.49 -11.59 -14.77
CA LEU A 171 1.89 -11.72 -13.43
C LEU A 171 2.86 -12.30 -12.40
N ARG A 172 3.68 -13.30 -12.76
CA ARG A 172 4.71 -13.85 -11.83
C ARG A 172 5.75 -12.79 -11.47
N THR A 173 6.14 -11.96 -12.42
CA THR A 173 7.08 -10.85 -12.19
C THR A 173 6.46 -9.81 -11.26
N ASP A 174 5.19 -9.45 -11.51
CA ASP A 174 4.44 -8.50 -10.69
C ASP A 174 4.25 -9.00 -9.26
N VAL A 175 3.85 -10.27 -9.08
CA VAL A 175 3.72 -10.89 -7.75
C VAL A 175 5.04 -10.84 -6.98
N ARG A 176 6.17 -11.11 -7.65
CA ARG A 176 7.51 -11.00 -7.03
C ARG A 176 7.82 -9.56 -6.63
N GLN A 177 7.52 -8.60 -7.50
CA GLN A 177 7.74 -7.18 -7.23
C GLN A 177 6.87 -6.68 -6.06
N ILE A 178 5.59 -7.07 -6.03
CA ILE A 178 4.66 -6.79 -4.93
C ILE A 178 5.22 -7.37 -3.63
N GLY A 179 5.64 -8.64 -3.62
CA GLY A 179 6.24 -9.25 -2.42
C GLY A 179 7.46 -8.47 -1.89
N ARG A 180 8.35 -8.04 -2.79
CA ARG A 180 9.52 -7.22 -2.43
C ARG A 180 9.12 -5.85 -1.87
N LEU A 181 8.16 -5.18 -2.48
CA LEU A 181 7.67 -3.88 -2.02
C LEU A 181 6.97 -3.99 -0.67
N THR A 182 6.10 -4.98 -0.49
CA THR A 182 5.42 -5.24 0.79
C THR A 182 6.42 -5.50 1.91
N SER A 183 7.48 -6.29 1.66
CA SER A 183 8.54 -6.51 2.64
C SER A 183 9.28 -5.21 3.00
N ARG A 184 9.60 -4.38 2.00
CA ARG A 184 10.29 -3.11 2.20
C ARG A 184 9.44 -2.09 2.96
N VAL A 185 8.13 -2.04 2.68
CA VAL A 185 7.17 -1.22 3.44
C VAL A 185 7.20 -1.62 4.91
N ARG A 186 7.08 -2.92 5.21
CA ARG A 186 7.13 -3.43 6.59
C ARG A 186 8.42 -3.05 7.30
N THR A 187 9.58 -3.21 6.64
CA THR A 187 10.88 -2.82 7.22
C THR A 187 10.94 -1.32 7.55
N LEU A 188 10.48 -0.47 6.63
CA LEU A 188 10.47 0.98 6.83
C LEU A 188 9.51 1.38 7.96
N GLU A 189 8.35 0.73 8.07
CA GLU A 189 7.42 0.95 9.18
C GLU A 189 8.06 0.61 10.53
N ASP A 190 8.78 -0.51 10.62
CA ASP A 190 9.52 -0.90 11.83
C ASP A 190 10.65 0.08 12.17
N GLU A 191 11.39 0.57 11.17
CA GLU A 191 12.43 1.59 11.36
C GLU A 191 11.85 2.93 11.84
N ILE A 192 10.76 3.40 11.22
CA ILE A 192 10.05 4.61 11.64
C ILE A 192 9.61 4.48 13.10
N LYS A 193 9.07 3.31 13.49
CA LYS A 193 8.67 3.06 14.88
C LYS A 193 9.85 3.15 15.85
N LYS A 194 11.00 2.59 15.49
CA LYS A 194 12.24 2.67 16.30
C LYS A 194 12.77 4.10 16.42
N VAL A 195 12.80 4.84 15.32
CA VAL A 195 13.27 6.24 15.33
C VAL A 195 12.33 7.12 16.16
N ARG A 196 11.02 6.94 16.03
CA ARG A 196 10.02 7.66 16.83
C ARG A 196 10.15 7.37 18.32
N SER A 197 10.33 6.10 18.71
CA SER A 197 10.50 5.75 20.12
C SER A 197 11.81 6.31 20.69
N ALA A 198 12.92 6.19 19.95
CA ALA A 198 14.20 6.75 20.35
C ALA A 198 14.15 8.28 20.50
N SER A 199 13.54 8.98 19.54
CA SER A 199 13.35 10.44 19.57
C SER A 199 12.48 10.88 20.75
N SER A 200 11.38 10.17 21.02
CA SER A 200 10.51 10.42 22.17
C SER A 200 11.27 10.28 23.50
N ASN A 201 12.02 9.18 23.66
CA ASN A 201 12.83 8.93 24.86
C ASN A 201 13.92 10.01 25.05
N TYR A 202 14.60 10.39 23.96
CA TYR A 202 15.60 11.45 23.99
C TYR A 202 14.98 12.78 24.41
N THR A 203 13.83 13.14 23.83
CA THR A 203 13.10 14.37 24.16
C THR A 203 12.68 14.37 25.63
N ALA A 204 12.14 13.27 26.14
CA ALA A 204 11.78 13.12 27.56
C ALA A 204 12.99 13.31 28.49
N LYS A 205 14.15 12.73 28.14
CA LYS A 205 15.39 12.92 28.89
C LYS A 205 15.83 14.39 28.91
N ARG A 206 15.81 15.06 27.75
CA ARG A 206 16.16 16.49 27.63
C ARG A 206 15.22 17.38 28.44
N VAL A 207 13.92 17.10 28.42
CA VAL A 207 12.93 17.83 29.24
C VAL A 207 13.24 17.66 30.73
N ASN A 208 13.60 16.46 31.18
CA ASN A 208 13.99 16.22 32.57
C ASN A 208 15.27 16.97 32.96
N GLU A 209 16.30 16.95 32.12
CA GLU A 209 17.55 17.71 32.33
C GLU A 209 17.30 19.22 32.42
N VAL A 210 16.46 19.76 31.53
CA VAL A 210 16.06 21.18 31.55
C VAL A 210 15.28 21.52 32.83
N ASN A 211 14.37 20.65 33.26
CA ASN A 211 13.62 20.87 34.50
C ASN A 211 14.53 20.83 35.74
N GLU A 212 15.49 19.91 35.79
CA GLU A 212 16.43 19.80 36.91
C GLU A 212 17.36 21.02 36.98
N THR A 213 17.93 21.42 35.84
CA THR A 213 18.76 22.64 35.76
C THR A 213 17.96 23.89 36.10
N GLY A 214 16.71 23.99 35.65
CA GLY A 214 15.79 25.06 36.03
C GLY A 214 15.53 25.14 37.53
N ARG A 215 15.37 24.00 38.21
CA ARG A 215 15.23 23.95 39.68
C ARG A 215 16.50 24.43 40.40
N LYS A 216 17.68 23.97 39.97
CA LYS A 216 18.98 24.37 40.54
C LYS A 216 19.22 25.87 40.34
N LEU A 217 18.91 26.40 39.16
CA LEU A 217 19.04 27.81 38.85
C LEU A 217 18.13 28.66 39.75
N LYS A 218 16.86 28.27 39.89
CA LYS A 218 15.91 28.96 40.77
C LYS A 218 16.39 28.97 42.23
N PHE A 219 16.87 27.84 42.73
CA PHE A 219 17.42 27.74 44.08
C PHE A 219 18.64 28.67 44.28
N SER A 220 19.56 28.70 43.32
CA SER A 220 20.72 29.61 43.36
C SER A 220 20.29 31.09 43.32
N GLN A 221 19.29 31.44 42.49
CA GLN A 221 18.73 32.78 42.43
C GLN A 221 18.10 33.21 43.76
N ASP A 222 17.36 32.32 44.43
CA ASP A 222 16.76 32.60 45.74
C ASP A 222 17.82 32.81 46.84
N ILE A 223 18.90 32.02 46.83
CA ILE A 223 20.06 32.22 47.72
C ILE A 223 20.70 33.58 47.44
N ASN A 224 21.00 33.89 46.19
CA ASN A 224 21.62 35.15 45.81
C ASN A 224 20.75 36.34 46.24
N ARG A 225 19.43 36.27 46.06
CA ARG A 225 18.49 37.29 46.54
C ARG A 225 18.59 37.47 48.06
N SER A 226 18.56 36.38 48.83
CA SER A 226 18.68 36.41 50.29
C SER A 226 20.02 36.98 50.76
N LEU A 227 21.12 36.61 50.10
CA LEU A 227 22.45 37.16 50.38
C LEU A 227 22.48 38.66 50.09
N ASN A 228 21.94 39.11 48.96
CA ASN A 228 21.89 40.52 48.60
C ASN A 228 21.07 41.33 49.62
N GLU A 229 19.95 40.80 50.10
CA GLU A 229 19.16 41.41 51.17
C GLU A 229 19.94 41.51 52.49
N LYS A 230 20.69 40.45 52.86
CA LYS A 230 21.57 40.50 54.04
C LYS A 230 22.68 41.53 53.86
N LEU A 231 23.31 41.59 52.70
CA LEU A 231 24.38 42.52 52.36
C LEU A 231 23.88 43.97 52.47
N ASN A 232 22.74 44.28 51.85
CA ASN A 232 22.06 45.57 51.98
C ASN A 232 21.74 45.94 53.44
N ARG A 233 21.31 44.97 54.28
CA ARG A 233 21.07 45.20 55.71
C ARG A 233 22.38 45.53 56.45
N PHE A 234 23.46 44.81 56.17
CA PHE A 234 24.76 45.07 56.77
C PHE A 234 25.31 46.44 56.37
N GLU A 235 25.22 46.81 55.09
CA GLU A 235 25.61 48.14 54.60
C GLU A 235 24.82 49.26 55.28
N LYS A 236 23.50 49.12 55.42
CA LYS A 236 22.67 50.08 56.18
C LYS A 236 23.12 50.20 57.63
N ARG A 237 23.43 49.08 58.30
CA ARG A 237 23.94 49.08 59.68
C ARG A 237 25.29 49.78 59.80
N LEU A 238 26.23 49.50 58.91
CA LEU A 238 27.52 50.18 58.84
C LEU A 238 27.36 51.70 58.65
N ASN A 239 26.47 52.10 57.74
CA ASN A 239 26.16 53.52 57.53
C ASN A 239 25.47 54.15 58.75
N SER A 240 24.62 53.42 59.49
CA SER A 240 24.09 53.91 60.78
C SER A 240 25.13 53.94 61.90
N GLY A 241 26.17 53.09 61.87
CA GLY A 241 27.30 53.14 62.79
C GLY A 241 28.11 54.44 62.70
N LYS A 242 28.06 55.14 61.56
CA LYS A 242 28.58 56.52 61.44
C LYS A 242 27.90 57.50 62.41
N TYR A 243 26.66 57.23 62.85
CA TYR A 243 25.99 58.02 63.87
C TYR A 243 26.66 57.86 65.24
N VAL A 244 27.05 56.62 65.59
CA VAL A 244 27.81 56.34 66.82
C VAL A 244 29.17 57.06 66.76
N GLN A 245 29.85 57.02 65.62
CA GLN A 245 31.10 57.74 65.43
C GLN A 245 30.94 59.25 65.62
N LYS A 246 29.88 59.85 65.05
CA LYS A 246 29.58 61.28 65.23
C LYS A 246 29.30 61.65 66.69
N GLU A 247 28.64 60.79 67.45
CA GLU A 247 28.36 61.03 68.87
C GLU A 247 29.61 60.87 69.73
N VAL A 248 30.50 59.90 69.40
CA VAL A 248 31.83 59.81 70.01
C VAL A 248 32.63 61.09 69.74
N ASP A 249 32.64 61.60 68.50
CA ASP A 249 33.35 62.83 68.14
C ASP A 249 32.76 64.07 68.85
N ARG A 250 31.45 64.08 69.11
CA ARG A 250 30.78 65.13 69.90
C ARG A 250 31.18 65.06 71.37
N LEU A 251 31.03 63.90 72.00
CA LEU A 251 31.40 63.69 73.40
C LEU A 251 32.89 63.94 73.66
N THR A 252 33.75 63.58 72.70
CA THR A 252 35.19 63.87 72.77
C THR A 252 35.46 65.38 72.79
N ARG A 253 34.73 66.16 71.97
CA ARG A 253 34.82 67.63 71.99
C ARG A 253 34.32 68.22 73.31
N ASP A 254 33.18 67.75 73.81
CA ASP A 254 32.61 68.24 75.07
C ASP A 254 33.52 67.93 76.27
N LEU A 255 34.17 66.77 76.28
CA LEU A 255 35.13 66.38 77.31
C LEU A 255 36.42 67.22 77.25
N ALA A 256 36.89 67.57 76.05
CA ALA A 256 38.02 68.48 75.87
C ALA A 256 37.71 69.90 76.39
N VAL A 257 36.52 70.42 76.07
CA VAL A 257 36.06 71.73 76.59
C VAL A 257 35.97 71.71 78.11
N THR A 258 35.39 70.66 78.68
CA THR A 258 35.25 70.50 80.13
C THR A 258 36.60 70.40 80.84
N ARG A 259 37.59 69.72 80.23
CA ARG A 259 38.98 69.71 80.73
C ARG A 259 39.60 71.09 80.75
N ILE A 260 39.48 71.86 79.67
CA ILE A 260 40.00 73.23 79.60
C ILE A 260 39.33 74.13 80.64
N GLN A 261 38.02 73.99 80.84
CA GLN A 261 37.30 74.75 81.87
C GLN A 261 37.75 74.36 83.29
N LYS A 262 37.93 73.06 83.55
CA LYS A 262 38.48 72.56 84.83
C LYS A 262 39.89 73.09 85.07
N GLU A 263 40.76 73.07 84.06
CA GLU A 263 42.11 73.64 84.15
C GLU A 263 42.07 75.14 84.44
N ARG A 264 41.24 75.91 83.72
CA ARG A 264 41.03 77.34 83.99
C ARG A 264 40.52 77.62 85.40
N LEU A 265 39.58 76.82 85.90
CA LEU A 265 39.08 76.93 87.28
C LEU A 265 40.16 76.55 88.31
N SER A 266 40.96 75.52 88.04
CA SER A 266 42.07 75.13 88.90
C SER A 266 43.18 76.19 88.97
N VAL A 267 43.42 76.91 87.87
CA VAL A 267 44.33 78.06 87.83
C VAL A 267 43.74 79.24 88.60
N LYS A 268 42.44 79.54 88.45
CA LYS A 268 41.76 80.58 89.23
C LYS A 268 41.78 80.30 90.74
N LEU A 269 41.63 79.04 91.16
CA LEU A 269 41.67 78.62 92.56
C LEU A 269 43.09 78.61 93.15
N ARG A 270 44.15 78.67 92.33
CA ARG A 270 45.55 78.81 92.79
C ARG A 270 46.01 80.26 92.99
N ILE A 271 45.18 81.23 92.62
CA ILE A 271 45.48 82.68 92.66
C ILE A 271 44.75 83.37 93.84
N ILE A 272 44.00 82.61 94.65
CA ILE A 272 43.41 83.04 95.92
C ILE A 272 44.16 82.32 97.05
#